data_AF-W9GP00-F1
#
_entry.id   AF-W9GP00-F1
#
_cell.length_a   1.000
_cell.length_b   1.000
_cell.length_c   1.000
_cell.angle_alpha   90.00
_cell.angle_beta   90.00
_cell.angle_gamma   90.00
#
_symmetry.space_group_name_H-M   'P 1'
#
loop_
_entity.id
_entity.type
_entity.pdbx_description
1 polymer ?
#
loop_
_entity_poly.entity_id
_entity_poly.type
_entity_poly.pdbx_seq_one_letter_code
_entity_poly.pdbx_strand_id
1 'polypeptide(L)'
;MSGAPIDIGHESFEQAFGQLGGPLHWPSLSPAEADAALEELAPWVEALVVRFAIEPRVIPPCWAKHRAMVEILSALRDHERASYAETAGLTAPVDWMRALHDATVMLTDATAKTQCSIGEHRDGLLHSWAAAPNGDPSAPLSS
;
A
#
# COMPACT_ATOMS: atom_id res chain seq x y z
N MET A 1 -30.05 7.69 29.27
CA MET A 1 -29.67 7.55 27.84
C MET A 1 -28.98 6.20 27.71
N SER A 2 -29.67 5.20 27.16
CA SER A 2 -29.14 3.84 27.02
C SER A 2 -28.28 3.80 25.76
N GLY A 3 -26.97 3.67 25.90
CA GLY A 3 -26.05 3.52 24.76
C GLY A 3 -26.17 2.10 24.22
N ALA A 4 -26.68 1.95 23.00
CA ALA A 4 -26.59 0.68 22.29
C ALA A 4 -25.10 0.40 21.98
N PRO A 5 -24.62 -0.84 22.16
CA PRO A 5 -23.26 -1.19 21.76
C PRO A 5 -23.10 -1.03 20.25
N ILE A 6 -21.96 -0.50 19.84
CA ILE A 6 -21.57 -0.42 18.43
C ILE A 6 -21.34 -1.85 17.96
N ASP A 7 -22.17 -2.30 17.01
CA ASP A 7 -22.00 -3.56 16.30
C ASP A 7 -20.90 -3.36 15.23
N ILE A 8 -19.66 -3.67 15.59
CA ILE A 8 -18.56 -3.74 14.64
C ILE A 8 -18.69 -5.11 13.98
N GLY A 9 -19.31 -5.14 12.79
CA GLY A 9 -19.57 -6.35 12.03
C GLY A 9 -18.37 -7.31 12.07
N HIS A 10 -18.58 -8.46 12.71
CA HIS A 10 -17.54 -9.46 12.93
C HIS A 10 -17.42 -10.35 11.68
N GLU A 11 -16.93 -9.79 10.58
CA GLU A 11 -16.32 -10.63 9.54
C GLU A 11 -15.23 -11.46 10.22
N SER A 12 -15.25 -12.79 10.05
CA SER A 12 -14.26 -13.61 10.73
C SER A 12 -12.87 -13.17 10.24
N PHE A 13 -11.95 -12.93 11.16
CA PHE A 13 -10.56 -12.58 10.84
C PHE A 13 -9.97 -13.56 9.82
N GLU A 14 -10.36 -14.84 9.90
CA GLU A 14 -9.98 -15.91 8.96
C GLU A 14 -10.55 -15.71 7.55
N GLN A 15 -11.77 -15.18 7.40
CA GLN A 15 -12.38 -14.87 6.10
C GLN A 15 -11.72 -13.65 5.44
N ALA A 16 -11.30 -12.66 6.22
CA ALA A 16 -10.61 -11.46 5.70
C ALA A 16 -9.18 -11.76 5.23
N PHE A 17 -8.52 -12.75 5.84
CA PHE A 17 -7.11 -13.05 5.60
C PHE A 17 -6.89 -14.48 5.09
N GLY A 18 -7.53 -14.83 3.96
CA GLY A 18 -7.38 -16.11 3.28
C GLY A 18 -5.92 -16.62 3.20
N GLN A 19 -5.76 -17.95 3.10
CA GLN A 19 -4.48 -18.68 3.12
C GLN A 19 -3.29 -17.84 2.62
N LEU A 20 -2.30 -17.60 3.49
CA LEU A 20 -1.17 -16.70 3.27
C LEU A 20 -0.39 -17.04 1.99
N GLY A 21 -0.81 -16.45 0.86
CA GLY A 21 0.03 -16.33 -0.33
C GLY A 21 1.31 -15.59 0.02
N GLY A 22 2.41 -15.94 -0.65
CA GLY A 22 3.70 -15.28 -0.45
C GLY A 22 3.68 -13.80 -0.84
N PRO A 23 4.74 -13.04 -0.50
CA PRO A 23 4.82 -11.61 -0.80
C PRO A 23 4.72 -11.36 -2.31
N LEU A 24 3.95 -10.34 -2.67
CA LEU A 24 3.67 -10.00 -4.05
C LEU A 24 4.77 -9.09 -4.62
N HIS A 25 5.38 -9.51 -5.73
CA HIS A 25 6.30 -8.66 -6.47
C HIS A 25 5.54 -7.85 -7.53
N TRP A 26 5.06 -6.66 -7.16
CA TRP A 26 4.24 -5.77 -8.01
C TRP A 26 4.80 -5.47 -9.40
N PRO A 27 6.13 -5.31 -9.61
CA PRO A 27 6.67 -5.06 -10.94
C PRO A 27 6.58 -6.25 -11.90
N SER A 28 6.42 -7.49 -11.40
CA SER A 28 6.32 -8.68 -12.26
C SER A 28 4.88 -9.07 -12.60
N LEU A 29 3.88 -8.39 -12.04
CA LEU A 29 2.48 -8.70 -12.31
C LEU A 29 2.08 -8.23 -13.71
N SER A 30 1.28 -9.03 -14.39
CA SER A 30 0.49 -8.56 -15.52
C SER A 30 -0.53 -7.51 -15.05
N PRO A 31 -1.07 -6.69 -15.97
CA PRO A 31 -2.08 -5.70 -15.62
C PRO A 31 -3.31 -6.30 -14.90
N ALA A 32 -3.80 -7.44 -15.38
CA ALA A 32 -4.95 -8.12 -14.77
C ALA A 32 -4.65 -8.65 -13.36
N GLU A 33 -3.44 -9.18 -13.13
CA GLU A 33 -3.01 -9.61 -11.79
C GLU A 33 -2.84 -8.41 -10.85
N ALA A 34 -2.33 -7.29 -11.35
CA ALA A 34 -2.21 -6.06 -10.57
C ALA A 34 -3.57 -5.49 -10.19
N ASP A 35 -4.54 -5.46 -11.10
CA ASP A 35 -5.90 -4.99 -10.85
C ASP A 35 -6.58 -5.87 -9.79
N ALA A 36 -6.51 -7.20 -9.93
CA ALA A 36 -7.05 -8.14 -8.94
C ALA A 36 -6.38 -7.96 -7.56
N ALA A 37 -5.06 -7.81 -7.52
CA ALA A 37 -4.34 -7.57 -6.26
C ALA A 37 -4.71 -6.23 -5.61
N LEU A 38 -5.00 -5.20 -6.40
CA LEU A 38 -5.49 -3.91 -5.89
C LEU A 38 -6.90 -4.01 -5.32
N GLU A 39 -7.79 -4.75 -5.99
CA GLU A 39 -9.14 -5.03 -5.50
C GLU A 39 -9.12 -5.75 -4.15
N GLU A 40 -8.21 -6.70 -3.95
CA GLU A 40 -8.00 -7.37 -2.66
C GLU A 40 -7.34 -6.48 -1.60
N LEU A 41 -6.50 -5.53 -2.02
CA LEU A 41 -5.79 -4.62 -1.10
C LEU A 41 -6.69 -3.50 -0.59
N ALA A 42 -7.60 -2.99 -1.42
CA ALA A 42 -8.37 -1.78 -1.11
C ALA A 42 -9.22 -1.87 0.17
N PRO A 43 -10.00 -2.93 0.43
CA PRO A 43 -10.79 -3.03 1.66
C PRO A 43 -9.90 -3.02 2.92
N TRP A 44 -8.72 -3.65 2.85
CA TRP A 44 -7.77 -3.63 3.95
C TRP A 44 -7.20 -2.24 4.20
N VAL A 45 -6.87 -1.48 3.15
CA VAL A 45 -6.39 -0.10 3.27
C VAL A 45 -7.48 0.80 3.86
N GLU A 46 -8.73 0.66 3.41
CA GLU A 46 -9.87 1.40 3.95
C GLU A 46 -10.08 1.12 5.44
N ALA A 47 -10.07 -0.15 5.83
CA ALA A 47 -10.14 -0.55 7.23
C ALA A 47 -8.96 -0.01 8.05
N LEU A 48 -7.74 0.00 7.50
CA LEU A 48 -6.56 0.57 8.16
C LEU A 48 -6.73 2.08 8.40
N VAL A 49 -7.17 2.82 7.38
CA VAL A 49 -7.39 4.27 7.47
C VAL A 49 -8.43 4.59 8.55
N VAL A 50 -9.53 3.84 8.60
CA VAL A 50 -10.55 4.01 9.64
C VAL A 50 -10.03 3.63 11.02
N ARG A 51 -9.38 2.46 11.15
CA ARG A 51 -8.89 1.91 12.43
C ARG A 51 -7.86 2.79 13.12
N PHE A 52 -7.01 3.48 12.36
CA PHE A 52 -5.96 4.35 12.90
C PHE A 52 -6.20 5.84 12.65
N ALA A 53 -7.38 6.22 12.15
CA ALA A 53 -7.71 7.60 11.78
C ALA A 53 -6.63 8.26 10.92
N ILE A 54 -6.13 7.54 9.91
CA ILE A 54 -5.04 8.00 9.05
C ILE A 54 -5.52 9.16 8.19
N GLU A 55 -4.79 10.27 8.23
CA GLU A 55 -5.16 11.46 7.48
C GLU A 55 -4.80 11.36 5.98
N PRO A 56 -5.52 12.08 5.09
CA PRO A 56 -5.24 12.10 3.66
C PRO A 56 -3.83 12.54 3.25
N ARG A 57 -3.11 13.27 4.13
CA ARG A 57 -1.70 13.64 3.92
C ARG A 57 -0.73 12.47 4.05
N VAL A 58 -1.17 11.36 4.64
CA VAL A 58 -0.40 10.11 4.77
C VAL A 58 -0.85 9.12 3.71
N ILE A 59 -2.17 8.89 3.58
CA ILE A 59 -2.76 8.02 2.57
C ILE A 59 -3.85 8.80 1.83
N PRO A 60 -3.59 9.34 0.63
CA PRO A 60 -4.59 10.10 -0.13
C PRO A 60 -5.61 9.17 -0.80
N PRO A 61 -6.81 9.64 -1.19
CA PRO A 61 -7.81 8.83 -1.89
C PRO A 61 -7.31 8.20 -3.20
N CYS A 62 -6.29 8.79 -3.83
CA CYS A 62 -5.67 8.28 -5.06
C CYS A 62 -4.48 7.34 -4.81
N TRP A 63 -4.28 6.82 -3.59
CA TRP A 63 -3.14 5.96 -3.24
C TRP A 63 -2.92 4.80 -4.22
N ALA A 64 -3.99 4.16 -4.71
CA ALA A 64 -3.92 3.02 -5.62
C ALA A 64 -3.29 3.36 -6.97
N LYS A 65 -3.23 4.66 -7.33
CA LYS A 65 -2.59 5.15 -8.55
C LYS A 65 -1.08 5.39 -8.37
N HIS A 66 -0.57 5.28 -7.15
CA HIS A 66 0.83 5.54 -6.82
C HIS A 66 1.55 4.26 -6.43
N ARG A 67 2.38 3.72 -7.35
CA ARG A 67 3.09 2.45 -7.17
C ARG A 67 3.85 2.33 -5.84
N ALA A 68 4.55 3.39 -5.42
CA ALA A 68 5.26 3.37 -4.14
C ALA A 68 4.33 3.14 -2.94
N MET A 69 3.14 3.76 -2.94
CA MET A 69 2.15 3.57 -1.87
C MET A 69 1.58 2.16 -1.90
N VAL A 70 1.26 1.64 -3.09
CA VAL A 70 0.77 0.27 -3.29
C VAL A 70 1.76 -0.75 -2.72
N GLU A 71 3.06 -0.61 -3.01
CA GLU A 71 4.09 -1.52 -2.52
C GLU A 71 4.25 -1.44 -0.99
N ILE A 72 4.30 -0.23 -0.42
CA ILE A 72 4.39 -0.04 1.05
C ILE A 72 3.18 -0.65 1.76
N LEU A 73 1.97 -0.36 1.28
CA LEU A 73 0.72 -0.84 1.88
C LEU A 73 0.58 -2.36 1.77
N SER A 74 1.00 -2.94 0.65
CA SER A 74 0.99 -4.40 0.47
C SER A 74 1.92 -5.09 1.45
N ALA A 75 3.15 -4.58 1.60
CA ALA A 75 4.10 -5.14 2.56
C ALA A 75 3.60 -5.02 4.00
N LEU A 76 2.96 -3.89 4.35
CA LEU A 76 2.37 -3.69 5.67
C LEU A 76 1.19 -4.66 5.94
N ARG A 77 0.34 -4.92 4.94
CA ARG A 77 -0.74 -5.92 5.02
C ARG A 77 -0.18 -7.32 5.26
N ASP A 78 0.83 -7.72 4.50
CA ASP A 78 1.44 -9.04 4.64
C ASP A 78 2.13 -9.20 6.00
N HIS A 79 2.76 -8.13 6.51
CA HIS A 79 3.33 -8.12 7.85
C HIS A 79 2.25 -8.22 8.95
N GLU A 80 1.08 -7.59 8.77
CA GLU A 80 -0.06 -7.77 9.68
C GLU A 80 -0.47 -9.24 9.74
N ARG A 81 -0.72 -9.83 8.57
CA ARG A 81 -1.18 -11.21 8.48
C ARG A 81 -0.18 -12.19 9.10
N ALA A 82 1.11 -11.98 8.88
CA ALA A 82 2.16 -12.79 9.50
C ALA A 82 2.22 -12.60 11.02
N SER A 83 1.97 -11.38 11.52
CA SER A 83 2.05 -11.06 12.95
C SER A 83 0.91 -11.57 13.79
N TYR A 84 -0.21 -11.92 13.14
CA TYR A 84 -1.41 -12.46 13.78
C TYR A 84 -1.72 -13.90 13.35
N ALA A 85 -0.78 -14.57 12.66
CA ALA A 85 -0.89 -16.00 12.37
C ALA A 85 -0.78 -16.83 13.67
N GLU A 86 -1.39 -18.02 13.70
CA GLU A 86 -1.33 -18.93 14.86
C GLU A 86 0.11 -19.32 15.25
N THR A 87 1.02 -19.27 14.29
CA THR A 87 2.44 -19.60 14.45
C THR A 87 3.29 -18.40 14.89
N ALA A 88 2.70 -17.21 14.99
CA ALA A 88 3.43 -16.00 15.33
C ALA A 88 3.85 -15.98 16.81
N GLY A 89 5.03 -15.41 17.08
CA GLY A 89 5.46 -15.16 18.44
C GLY A 89 4.61 -14.07 19.11
N LEU A 90 4.50 -14.11 20.44
CA LEU A 90 3.71 -13.14 21.21
C LEU A 90 4.17 -11.67 21.06
N THR A 91 5.39 -11.45 20.57
CA THR A 91 5.91 -10.10 20.29
C THR A 91 5.55 -9.59 18.91
N ALA A 92 5.13 -10.45 17.96
CA ALA A 92 4.90 -10.05 16.58
C ALA A 92 3.91 -8.88 16.41
N PRO A 93 2.81 -8.78 17.21
CA PRO A 93 1.94 -7.61 17.15
C PRO A 93 2.64 -6.27 17.46
N VAL A 94 3.61 -6.26 18.38
CA VAL A 94 4.36 -5.02 18.69
C VAL A 94 5.33 -4.65 17.57
N ASP A 95 5.87 -5.66 16.87
CA ASP A 95 6.72 -5.45 15.70
C ASP A 95 5.89 -4.89 14.53
N TRP A 96 4.67 -5.38 14.35
CA TRP A 96 3.73 -4.80 13.38
C TRP A 96 3.38 -3.34 13.69
N MET A 97 3.15 -3.00 14.96
CA MET A 97 2.89 -1.60 15.35
C MET A 97 4.07 -0.67 15.04
N ARG A 98 5.32 -1.16 15.15
CA ARG A 98 6.51 -0.42 14.74
C ARG A 98 6.59 -0.28 13.23
N ALA A 99 6.32 -1.35 12.49
CA ALA A 99 6.27 -1.30 11.03
C ALA A 99 5.19 -0.35 10.51
N LEU A 100 4.03 -0.27 11.16
CA LEU A 100 2.99 0.71 10.86
C LEU A 100 3.53 2.14 11.03
N HIS A 101 4.23 2.43 12.14
CA HIS A 101 4.85 3.74 12.36
C HIS A 101 5.82 4.09 11.22
N ASP A 102 6.75 3.19 10.88
CA ASP A 102 7.73 3.41 9.82
C ASP A 102 7.05 3.58 8.45
N ALA A 103 6.02 2.78 8.18
CA ALA A 103 5.21 2.90 6.96
C ALA A 103 4.53 4.27 6.87
N THR A 104 3.99 4.82 7.96
CA THR A 104 3.39 6.17 7.93
C THR A 104 4.39 7.26 7.55
N VAL A 105 5.66 7.12 7.95
CA VAL A 105 6.73 8.06 7.57
C VAL A 105 7.02 7.96 6.07
N MET A 106 7.19 6.73 5.56
CA MET A 106 7.43 6.48 4.13
C MET A 106 6.24 6.96 3.27
N LEU A 107 5.01 6.71 3.70
CA LEU A 107 3.78 7.12 3.01
C LEU A 107 3.60 8.64 3.00
N THR A 108 3.98 9.32 4.09
CA THR A 108 3.95 10.79 4.14
C THR A 108 4.93 11.39 3.12
N ASP A 109 6.15 10.87 3.06
CA ASP A 109 7.15 11.31 2.07
C ASP A 109 6.72 10.99 0.63
N ALA A 110 6.17 9.80 0.40
CA ALA A 110 5.63 9.43 -0.91
C ALA A 110 4.47 10.34 -1.33
N THR A 111 3.55 10.65 -0.41
CA THR A 111 2.40 11.54 -0.65
C THR A 111 2.85 12.96 -0.96
N ALA A 112 3.83 13.50 -0.25
CA ALA A 112 4.36 14.84 -0.52
C ALA A 112 4.92 14.98 -1.95
N LYS A 113 5.42 13.89 -2.54
CA LYS A 113 5.97 13.85 -3.90
C LYS A 113 4.92 13.74 -5.00
N THR A 114 3.69 13.34 -4.70
CA THR A 114 2.65 13.16 -5.73
C THR A 114 2.07 14.47 -6.24
N GLN A 115 2.15 15.54 -5.44
CA GLN A 115 1.51 16.83 -5.70
C GLN A 115 0.00 16.72 -6.00
N CYS A 116 -0.63 15.61 -5.62
CA CYS A 116 -2.07 15.41 -5.77
C CYS A 116 -2.84 16.25 -4.76
N SER A 117 -4.03 16.69 -5.12
CA SER A 117 -5.00 17.26 -4.18
C SER A 117 -6.07 16.21 -3.85
N ILE A 118 -6.91 16.50 -2.85
CA ILE A 118 -8.00 15.60 -2.45
C ILE A 118 -8.94 15.28 -3.62
N GLY A 119 -9.13 16.21 -4.57
CA GLY A 119 -10.01 16.04 -5.72
C GLY A 119 -9.31 15.81 -7.05
N GLU A 120 -7.98 15.90 -7.11
CA GLU A 120 -7.23 15.91 -8.36
C GLU A 120 -5.97 15.05 -8.25
N HIS A 121 -5.91 14.02 -9.11
CA HIS A 121 -4.72 13.19 -9.27
C HIS A 121 -3.80 13.79 -10.31
N ARG A 122 -2.49 13.74 -10.05
CA ARG A 122 -1.44 14.12 -10.99
C ARG A 122 -0.56 12.91 -11.22
N ASP A 123 -0.38 12.56 -12.48
CA ASP A 123 0.53 11.48 -12.85
C ASP A 123 1.94 11.87 -12.44
N GLY A 124 2.64 10.92 -11.82
CA GLY A 124 3.98 11.17 -11.29
C GLY A 124 4.92 11.67 -12.37
N LEU A 125 5.68 12.72 -12.07
CA LEU A 125 6.80 13.15 -12.89
C LEU A 125 7.85 12.03 -12.91
N LEU A 126 7.93 11.30 -14.02
CA LEU A 126 9.10 10.47 -14.28
C LEU A 126 10.32 11.40 -14.31
N HIS A 127 11.32 11.08 -13.51
CA HIS A 127 12.57 11.83 -13.54
C HIS A 127 13.18 11.73 -14.93
N SER A 128 13.70 12.84 -15.45
CA SER A 128 14.25 12.91 -16.82
C SER A 128 15.40 11.94 -17.08
N TRP A 129 16.14 11.51 -16.05
CA TRP A 129 17.19 10.49 -16.17
C TRP A 129 16.62 9.06 -16.29
N ALA A 130 15.41 8.83 -15.79
CA ALA A 130 14.71 7.54 -15.80
C ALA A 130 13.71 7.44 -16.97
N ALA A 131 13.24 8.58 -17.49
CA ALA A 131 12.67 8.66 -18.82
C ALA A 131 13.81 8.43 -19.82
N ALA A 132 14.07 7.16 -20.16
CA ALA A 132 15.13 6.84 -21.11
C ALA A 132 14.99 7.73 -22.36
N PRO A 133 16.06 8.37 -22.86
CA PRO A 133 16.04 8.75 -24.26
C PRO A 133 15.82 7.44 -25.02
N ASN A 134 14.91 7.43 -25.99
CA ASN A 134 14.97 6.44 -27.06
C ASN A 134 16.29 6.68 -27.81
N GLY A 135 17.39 6.25 -27.22
CA GLY A 135 18.70 6.21 -27.82
C GLY A 135 18.67 5.05 -28.78
N ASP A 136 18.47 5.37 -30.05
CA ASP A 136 18.77 4.44 -31.14
C ASP A 136 20.15 3.81 -30.87
N PRO A 137 20.25 2.48 -30.72
CA PRO A 137 21.53 1.80 -30.52
C PRO A 137 22.49 1.94 -31.71
N SER A 138 22.10 2.64 -32.78
CA SER A 138 22.89 2.88 -33.99
C SER A 138 23.58 4.25 -34.04
N ALA A 139 23.43 5.11 -33.04
CA ALA A 139 24.08 6.44 -33.06
C ALA A 139 25.61 6.31 -32.91
N PRO A 140 26.42 6.73 -33.90
CA PRO A 140 27.87 6.63 -33.79
C PRO A 140 28.40 7.57 -32.71
N LEU A 141 29.36 7.07 -31.92
CA LEU A 141 30.10 7.88 -30.96
C LEU A 141 30.89 8.96 -31.74
N SER A 142 30.49 10.21 -31.59
CA SER A 142 31.23 11.35 -32.12
C SER A 142 32.64 11.39 -31.50
N SER A 143 33.65 11.42 -32.36
CA SER A 143 35.07 11.59 -32.02
C SER A 143 35.41 13.03 -31.63
#